data_AF-A0A6N3ATT4-F1
#
_entry.id   AF-A0A6N3ATT4-F1
#
_cell.length_a   1.000
_cell.length_b   1.000
_cell.length_c   1.000
_cell.angle_alpha   90.00
_cell.angle_beta   90.00
_cell.angle_gamma   90.00
#
_symmetry.space_group_name_H-M   'P 1'
#
loop_
_entity.id
_entity.type
_entity.pdbx_description
1 polymer ?
#
loop_
_entity_poly.entity_id
_entity_poly.type
_entity_poly.pdbx_seq_one_letter_code
_entity_poly.pdbx_strand_id
1 'polypeptide(L)' 'MKSVKLTAVIRRKKKRYIQSTPQITAENILNREFVADNPNEKWLTDVTEFKLTNGSKAYLSAILDF' A
#
# COMPACT_ATOMS: atom_id res chain seq x y z
N MET A 1 -20.95 -6.03 26.71
CA MET A 1 -20.17 -4.80 26.41
C MET A 1 -20.70 -3.97 25.23
N LYS A 2 -21.29 -4.55 24.17
CA LYS A 2 -21.92 -3.75 23.08
C LYS A 2 -23.25 -3.06 23.46
N SER A 3 -23.93 -3.52 24.50
CA SER A 3 -25.23 -3.00 24.94
C SER A 3 -25.18 -1.69 25.72
N VAL A 4 -24.01 -1.30 26.25
CA VAL A 4 -23.90 -0.16 27.20
C VAL A 4 -23.04 1.00 26.70
N LYS A 5 -22.64 0.99 25.40
CA LYS A 5 -21.74 2.00 24.79
C LYS A 5 -20.47 2.32 25.59
N LEU A 6 -19.99 1.40 26.44
CA LEU A 6 -18.76 1.58 27.20
C LEU A 6 -17.55 1.47 26.28
N THR A 7 -16.79 2.55 26.17
CA THR A 7 -15.51 2.61 25.43
C THR A 7 -14.37 2.85 26.41
N ALA A 8 -13.28 2.08 26.29
CA ALA A 8 -12.08 2.29 27.09
C ALA A 8 -11.44 3.66 26.76
N VAL A 9 -11.27 4.51 27.77
CA VAL A 9 -10.73 5.89 27.66
C VAL A 9 -9.31 5.93 27.07
N ILE A 10 -8.54 4.86 27.27
CA ILE A 10 -7.15 4.73 26.82
C ILE A 10 -7.05 4.52 25.29
N ARG A 11 -8.14 4.10 24.63
CA ARG A 11 -8.08 3.71 23.22
C ARG A 11 -8.20 4.94 22.32
N ARG A 12 -7.06 5.39 21.78
CA ARG A 12 -6.99 6.49 20.80
C ARG A 12 -7.95 6.20 19.64
N LYS A 13 -8.85 7.14 19.35
CA LYS A 13 -9.82 7.01 18.24
C LYS A 13 -9.06 6.87 16.92
N LYS A 14 -9.22 5.73 16.23
CA LYS A 14 -8.67 5.56 14.88
C LYS A 14 -9.31 6.62 13.96
N LYS A 15 -8.49 7.33 13.19
CA LYS A 15 -8.99 8.19 12.11
C LYS A 15 -9.78 7.31 11.14
N ARG A 16 -11.02 7.69 10.83
CA ARG A 16 -11.79 7.01 9.78
C ARG A 16 -11.24 7.48 8.44
N TYR A 17 -10.81 6.54 7.62
CA TYR A 17 -10.48 6.83 6.23
C TYR A 17 -11.76 7.28 5.52
N ILE A 18 -11.71 8.43 4.84
CA ILE A 18 -12.79 8.91 4.01
C ILE A 18 -12.49 8.41 2.61
N GLN A 19 -13.36 7.55 2.07
CA GLN A 19 -13.22 7.09 0.69
C GLN A 19 -13.38 8.30 -0.24
N SER A 20 -12.34 8.63 -0.99
CA SER A 20 -12.39 9.58 -2.09
C SER A 20 -12.46 8.81 -3.41
N THR A 21 -13.29 9.25 -4.34
CA THR A 21 -13.21 8.79 -5.73
C THR A 21 -11.88 9.23 -6.32
N PRO A 22 -10.99 8.31 -6.73
CA PRO A 22 -9.74 8.68 -7.37
C PRO A 22 -10.03 9.36 -8.70
N GLN A 23 -9.35 10.49 -8.96
CA GLN A 23 -9.51 11.26 -10.20
C GLN A 23 -9.02 10.49 -11.44
N ILE A 24 -8.06 9.58 -11.24
CA ILE A 24 -7.45 8.74 -12.26
C ILE A 24 -7.23 7.37 -11.61
N THR A 25 -8.07 6.41 -11.96
CA THR A 25 -7.82 5.00 -11.63
C THR A 25 -7.22 4.39 -12.88
N ALA A 26 -5.94 4.07 -12.88
CA ALA A 26 -5.38 3.24 -13.93
C ALA A 26 -6.12 1.90 -13.95
N GLU A 27 -6.33 1.33 -15.13
CA GLU A 27 -6.93 0.01 -15.25
C GLU A 27 -6.07 -1.01 -14.48
N ASN A 28 -6.72 -1.87 -13.71
CA ASN A 28 -6.05 -2.95 -13.00
C ASN A 28 -5.75 -4.09 -13.98
N ILE A 29 -4.76 -3.89 -14.83
CA ILE A 29 -4.35 -4.84 -15.89
C ILE A 29 -3.87 -6.15 -15.27
N LEU A 30 -3.17 -6.08 -14.12
CA LEU A 30 -2.58 -7.28 -13.50
C LEU A 30 -3.64 -8.17 -12.84
N ASN A 31 -4.71 -7.61 -12.27
CA ASN A 31 -5.84 -8.33 -11.67
C ASN A 31 -5.47 -9.54 -10.76
N ARG A 32 -4.33 -9.46 -10.05
CA ARG A 32 -3.75 -10.56 -9.23
C ARG A 32 -3.30 -11.81 -10.02
N GLU A 33 -3.08 -11.69 -11.31
CA GLU A 33 -2.53 -12.73 -12.18
C GLU A 33 -1.01 -12.67 -12.21
N PHE A 34 -0.37 -13.29 -11.23
CA PHE A 34 1.09 -13.28 -11.01
C PHE A 34 1.85 -14.42 -11.71
N VAL A 35 1.29 -14.98 -12.78
CA VAL A 35 1.91 -16.04 -13.57
C VAL A 35 2.19 -15.50 -14.97
N ALA A 36 3.42 -15.65 -15.46
CA ALA A 36 3.80 -15.40 -16.84
C ALA A 36 4.32 -16.70 -17.48
N ASP A 37 4.13 -16.82 -18.79
CA ASP A 37 4.62 -17.98 -19.55
C ASP A 37 6.06 -17.74 -20.04
N ASN A 38 6.45 -16.47 -20.23
CA ASN A 38 7.78 -16.07 -20.66
C ASN A 38 8.30 -14.87 -19.84
N PRO A 39 9.63 -14.70 -19.75
CA PRO A 39 10.24 -13.51 -19.17
C PRO A 39 9.78 -12.23 -19.88
N ASN A 40 9.69 -11.13 -19.14
CA ASN A 40 9.30 -9.80 -19.59
C ASN A 40 7.84 -9.61 -20.03
N GLU A 41 6.94 -10.49 -19.62
CA GLU A 41 5.50 -10.30 -19.84
C GLU A 41 4.85 -9.44 -18.75
N LYS A 42 5.36 -9.52 -17.52
CA LYS A 42 4.77 -8.85 -16.35
C LYS A 42 5.85 -8.31 -15.42
N TRP A 43 6.08 -7.00 -15.49
CA TRP A 43 6.99 -6.29 -14.58
C TRP A 43 6.23 -5.62 -13.44
N LEU A 44 6.63 -5.95 -12.22
CA LEU A 44 6.21 -5.25 -11.02
C LEU A 44 7.36 -4.39 -10.53
N THR A 45 7.08 -3.11 -10.28
CA THR A 45 8.06 -2.19 -9.71
C THR A 45 7.53 -1.61 -8.41
N ASP A 46 8.43 -1.47 -7.44
CA ASP A 46 8.11 -0.79 -6.19
C ASP A 46 9.24 0.17 -5.81
N VAL A 47 8.85 1.33 -5.32
CA VAL A 47 9.78 2.35 -4.84
C VAL A 47 9.53 2.58 -3.35
N THR A 48 10.47 2.13 -2.53
CA THR A 48 10.43 2.32 -1.08
C THR A 48 11.39 3.44 -0.65
N GLU A 49 10.87 4.47 0.02
CA GLU A 49 11.66 5.53 0.67
C GLU A 49 12.06 5.09 2.09
N PHE A 50 13.37 5.14 2.38
CA PHE A 50 13.94 4.96 3.70
C PHE A 50 14.43 6.30 4.24
N LYS A 51 13.99 6.64 5.46
CA LYS A 51 14.53 7.78 6.21
C LYS A 51 15.72 7.30 7.03
N LEU A 52 16.91 7.81 6.71
CA LEU A 52 18.14 7.46 7.40
C LEU A 52 18.32 8.32 8.65
N THR A 53 19.08 7.81 9.62
CA THR A 53 19.31 8.46 10.93
C THR A 53 20.06 9.77 10.83
N ASN A 54 20.83 9.98 9.76
CA ASN A 54 21.52 11.23 9.43
C ASN A 54 20.61 12.28 8.77
N GLY A 55 19.31 12.01 8.65
CA GLY A 55 18.34 12.91 8.02
C GLY A 55 18.33 12.84 6.48
N SER A 56 19.18 12.02 5.86
CA SER A 56 19.11 11.79 4.41
C SER A 56 18.06 10.73 4.06
N LYS A 57 17.75 10.66 2.76
CA LYS A 57 16.78 9.71 2.22
C LYS A 57 17.48 8.73 1.31
N ALA A 58 17.18 7.45 1.47
CA ALA A 58 17.54 6.40 0.54
C ALA A 58 16.28 5.90 -0.17
N TYR A 59 16.41 5.54 -1.45
CA TYR A 59 15.32 5.00 -2.24
C TYR A 59 15.75 3.64 -2.78
N LEU A 60 14.92 2.62 -2.57
CA LEU A 60 15.09 1.31 -3.18
C LEU A 60 14.06 1.18 -4.30
N SER A 61 14.55 0.93 -5.52
CA SER A 61 13.72 0.60 -6.66
C SER A 61 13.86 -0.89 -6.94
N ALA A 62 12.86 -1.67 -6.54
CA ALA A 62 12.82 -3.09 -6.85
C ALA A 62 12.12 -3.31 -8.18
N ILE A 63 12.65 -4.24 -8.98
CA ILE A 63 12.04 -4.71 -10.22
C ILE A 63 11.89 -6.22 -10.09
N LEU A 64 10.68 -6.70 -10.28
CA LEU A 64 10.32 -8.11 -10.31
C LEU A 64 9.73 -8.44 -11.68
N ASP A 65 10.27 -9.48 -12.30
CA ASP A 65 9.74 -10.09 -13.52
C ASP A 65 9.08 -11.42 -13.12
N PHE A 66 7.82 -11.62 -13.51
CA PHE A 66 7.05 -12.83 -13.21
C PHE A 66 7.22 -13.92 -14.28
#